data_AF-A0A2I7QFF5-F1
#
_entry.id   AF-A0A2I7QFF5-F1
#
_cell.length_a   1.000
_cell.length_b   1.000
_cell.length_c   1.000
_cell.angle_alpha   90.00
_cell.angle_beta   90.00
_cell.angle_gamma   90.00
#
_symmetry.space_group_name_H-M   'P 1'
#
loop_
_entity.id
_entity.type
_entity.pdbx_description
1 polymer ?
#
loop_
_entity_poly.entity_id
_entity_poly.type
_entity_poly.pdbx_seq_one_letter_code
_entity_poly.pdbx_strand_id
1 'polypeptide(L)'
;MRGVMRKPDPSDDPPQHRSGPIVGSDQRDLLCALAYVYVACGQCRRALALLRLVVRARPDDVEAIRIMAYAHLANKDGAAALAAIDRLDDLDTNPASEAPLLLLRSHALRLEGQMADARRRFDQFVVARSHGGRE
;
A
#
# COMPACT_ATOMS: atom_id res chain seq x y z
N MET A 1 27.26 -40.29 49.94
CA MET A 1 25.90 -39.74 49.78
C MET A 1 25.85 -38.90 48.51
N ARG A 2 25.17 -39.40 47.46
CA ARG A 2 24.94 -38.66 46.21
C ARG A 2 23.75 -37.73 46.41
N GLY A 3 23.95 -36.42 46.28
CA GLY A 3 22.93 -35.39 46.48
C GLY A 3 22.73 -34.54 45.24
N VAL A 4 21.88 -35.05 44.34
CA VAL A 4 20.97 -34.38 43.39
C VAL A 4 21.49 -33.12 42.66
N MET A 5 21.92 -33.35 41.41
CA MET A 5 22.04 -32.32 40.37
C MET A 5 20.63 -31.85 40.00
N ARG A 6 20.25 -30.65 40.46
CA ARG A 6 18.97 -30.01 40.14
C ARG A 6 19.00 -29.64 38.65
N LYS A 7 18.18 -30.29 37.82
CA LYS A 7 18.00 -29.90 36.42
C LYS A 7 17.47 -28.46 36.36
N PRO A 8 17.93 -27.64 35.41
CA PRO A 8 17.34 -26.32 35.21
C PRO A 8 15.86 -26.47 34.82
N ASP A 9 15.03 -25.62 35.42
CA ASP A 9 13.59 -25.54 35.23
C ASP A 9 13.32 -24.92 33.84
N PRO A 10 12.47 -25.49 32.98
CA PRO A 10 12.18 -24.96 31.64
C PRO A 10 11.34 -23.66 31.64
N SER A 11 11.24 -22.95 32.76
CA SER A 11 10.42 -21.75 32.92
C SER A 11 11.20 -20.42 32.85
N ASP A 12 12.52 -20.46 32.66
CA ASP A 12 13.39 -19.28 32.46
C ASP A 12 13.59 -18.93 30.97
N ASP A 13 12.67 -19.32 30.08
CA ASP A 13 12.66 -18.76 28.74
C ASP A 13 12.27 -17.27 28.83
N PRO A 14 13.15 -16.32 28.45
CA PRO A 14 12.75 -14.92 28.36
C PRO A 14 11.56 -14.83 27.42
N PRO A 15 10.59 -13.91 27.65
CA PRO A 15 9.42 -13.79 26.82
C PRO A 15 9.90 -13.67 25.38
N GLN A 16 9.68 -14.74 24.61
CA GLN A 16 10.01 -14.79 23.20
C GLN A 16 9.20 -13.63 22.61
N HIS A 17 9.89 -12.55 22.25
CA HIS A 17 9.27 -11.44 21.55
C HIS A 17 8.68 -12.04 20.28
N ARG A 18 7.39 -12.38 20.32
CA ARG A 18 6.59 -12.58 19.13
C ARG A 18 6.70 -11.25 18.41
N SER A 19 7.64 -11.15 17.49
CA SER A 19 7.68 -10.10 16.49
C SER A 19 6.50 -10.34 15.54
N GLY A 20 5.29 -10.19 16.09
CA GLY A 20 4.13 -9.87 15.28
C GLY A 20 4.42 -8.57 14.54
N PRO A 21 3.72 -8.31 13.42
CA PRO A 21 3.94 -7.08 12.68
C PRO A 21 3.84 -5.89 13.66
N ILE A 22 4.83 -5.00 13.59
CA ILE A 22 4.96 -3.79 14.45
C ILE A 22 3.67 -2.95 14.41
N VAL A 23 2.86 -3.14 13.37
CA VAL A 23 1.53 -2.55 13.18
C VAL A 23 0.47 -3.66 13.18
N GLY A 24 -0.37 -3.70 14.24
CA GLY A 24 -1.57 -4.54 14.34
C GLY A 24 -2.66 -4.15 13.32
N SER A 25 -3.69 -4.98 13.11
CA SER A 25 -4.69 -4.73 12.04
C SER A 25 -5.43 -3.41 12.23
N ASP A 26 -5.96 -3.18 13.42
CA ASP A 26 -6.69 -1.96 13.75
C ASP A 26 -5.80 -0.71 13.61
N GLN A 27 -4.54 -0.83 14.03
CA GLN A 27 -3.56 0.25 13.89
C GLN A 27 -3.27 0.54 12.41
N ARG A 28 -3.16 -0.50 11.58
CA ARG A 28 -2.98 -0.35 10.13
C ARG A 28 -4.21 0.34 9.51
N ASP A 29 -5.41 -0.09 9.86
CA ASP A 29 -6.65 0.48 9.32
C ASP A 29 -6.77 1.96 9.67
N LEU A 30 -6.47 2.32 10.92
CA LEU A 30 -6.45 3.72 11.36
C LEU A 30 -5.39 4.55 10.63
N LEU A 31 -4.18 4.00 10.44
CA LEU A 31 -3.12 4.68 9.71
C LEU A 31 -3.49 4.92 8.25
N CYS A 32 -4.10 3.93 7.58
CA CYS A 32 -4.58 4.06 6.20
C CYS A 32 -5.71 5.09 6.10
N ALA A 33 -6.71 5.04 6.99
CA ALA A 33 -7.81 6.00 7.01
C ALA A 33 -7.32 7.44 7.24
N LEU A 34 -6.43 7.65 8.21
CA LEU A 34 -5.83 8.96 8.47
C LEU A 34 -4.97 9.44 7.30
N ALA A 35 -4.20 8.55 6.67
CA ALA A 35 -3.43 8.89 5.49
C ALA A 35 -4.32 9.33 4.34
N TYR A 36 -5.43 8.64 4.10
CA TYR A 36 -6.42 9.01 3.08
C TYR A 36 -7.00 10.41 3.34
N VAL A 37 -7.36 10.72 4.59
CA VAL A 37 -7.79 12.07 4.99
C VAL A 37 -6.69 13.10 4.73
N TYR A 38 -5.43 12.81 5.07
CA TYR A 38 -4.31 13.71 4.78
C TYR A 38 -4.10 13.95 3.29
N VAL A 39 -4.29 12.95 2.43
CA VAL A 39 -4.25 13.14 0.96
C VAL A 39 -5.35 14.11 0.54
N ALA A 40 -6.59 13.90 0.99
CA ALA A 40 -7.72 14.76 0.66
C ALA A 40 -7.51 16.21 1.11
N CYS A 41 -6.83 16.43 2.23
CA CYS A 41 -6.45 17.76 2.73
C CYS A 41 -5.17 18.34 2.09
N GLY A 42 -4.58 17.69 1.08
CA GLY A 42 -3.33 18.12 0.44
C GLY A 42 -2.07 17.93 1.28
N GLN A 43 -2.17 17.28 2.44
CA GLN A 43 -1.06 17.02 3.36
C GLN A 43 -0.29 15.74 2.97
N CYS A 44 0.09 15.65 1.70
CA CYS A 44 0.61 14.42 1.08
C CYS A 44 1.85 13.86 1.79
N ARG A 45 2.76 14.72 2.27
CA ARG A 45 3.94 14.30 3.03
C ARG A 45 3.60 13.58 4.33
N ARG A 46 2.55 14.01 5.03
CA ARG A 46 2.07 13.35 6.25
C ARG A 46 1.43 12.01 5.93
N ALA A 47 0.60 11.96 4.89
CA ALA A 47 0.03 10.70 4.39
C ALA A 47 1.12 9.67 4.07
N LEU A 48 2.13 10.06 3.27
CA LEU A 48 3.24 9.19 2.90
C LEU A 48 4.04 8.71 4.10
N ALA A 49 4.22 9.53 5.14
CA ALA A 49 4.90 9.11 6.36
C ALA A 49 4.14 7.97 7.08
N LEU A 50 2.81 8.10 7.22
CA LEU A 50 1.99 7.05 7.84
C LEU A 50 1.99 5.77 7.01
N LEU A 51 1.83 5.89 5.68
CA LEU A 51 1.74 4.73 4.80
C LEU A 51 3.07 3.95 4.73
N ARG A 52 4.22 4.64 4.83
CA ARG A 52 5.53 3.97 4.94
C ARG A 52 5.65 3.11 6.19
N LEU A 53 5.01 3.50 7.30
CA LEU A 53 4.97 2.66 8.51
C LEU A 53 4.18 1.38 8.24
N VAL A 54 3.03 1.51 7.58
CA VAL A 54 2.18 0.37 7.21
C VAL A 54 2.92 -0.57 6.26
N VAL A 55 3.43 -0.04 5.14
CA VAL A 55 4.13 -0.85 4.12
C VAL A 55 5.42 -1.47 4.66
N ARG A 56 6.13 -0.81 5.59
CA ARG A 56 7.29 -1.43 6.24
C ARG A 56 6.91 -2.63 7.12
N ALA A 57 5.76 -2.57 7.79
CA ALA A 57 5.25 -3.67 8.61
C ALA A 57 4.53 -4.75 7.78
N ARG A 58 3.94 -4.36 6.65
CA ARG A 58 3.14 -5.18 5.74
C ARG A 58 3.48 -4.81 4.30
N PRO A 59 4.57 -5.36 3.74
CA PRO A 59 5.08 -4.97 2.42
C PRO A 59 4.06 -5.10 1.29
N ASP A 60 3.12 -6.03 1.41
CA ASP A 60 2.15 -6.40 0.37
C ASP A 60 0.73 -5.92 0.69
N ASP A 61 0.61 -4.91 1.55
CA ASP A 61 -0.67 -4.31 1.90
C ASP A 61 -1.23 -3.49 0.72
N VAL A 62 -2.04 -4.14 -0.11
CA VAL A 62 -2.63 -3.58 -1.33
C VAL A 62 -3.29 -2.22 -1.08
N GLU A 63 -4.04 -2.08 0.01
CA GLU A 63 -4.75 -0.83 0.28
C GLU A 63 -3.79 0.30 0.67
N ALA A 64 -2.78 0.01 1.50
CA ALA A 64 -1.77 1.00 1.85
C ALA A 64 -0.95 1.46 0.62
N ILE A 65 -0.61 0.52 -0.27
CA ILE A 65 0.11 0.84 -1.53
C ILE A 65 -0.79 1.67 -2.45
N ARG A 66 -2.09 1.37 -2.54
CA ARG A 66 -3.06 2.16 -3.31
C ARG A 66 -3.16 3.59 -2.80
N ILE A 67 -3.27 3.77 -1.48
CA ILE A 67 -3.28 5.10 -0.87
C ILE A 67 -1.94 5.82 -1.09
N MET A 68 -0.81 5.10 -1.11
CA MET A 68 0.48 5.69 -1.48
C MET A 68 0.50 6.20 -2.91
N ALA A 69 -0.05 5.45 -3.87
CA ALA A 69 -0.17 5.91 -5.26
C ALA A 69 -0.99 7.22 -5.34
N TYR A 70 -2.13 7.30 -4.66
CA TYR A 70 -2.91 8.54 -4.56
C TYR A 70 -2.11 9.69 -3.93
N ALA A 71 -1.39 9.42 -2.84
CA ALA A 71 -0.58 10.41 -2.14
C ALA A 71 0.57 10.95 -3.01
N HIS A 72 1.24 10.08 -3.78
CA HIS A 72 2.29 10.48 -4.71
C HIS A 72 1.75 11.33 -5.87
N LEU A 73 0.61 10.95 -6.45
CA LEU A 73 -0.06 11.76 -7.47
C LEU A 73 -0.47 13.14 -6.95
N ALA A 74 -1.04 13.21 -5.75
CA ALA A 74 -1.39 14.46 -5.10
C ALA A 74 -0.15 15.33 -4.78
N ASN A 75 0.97 14.68 -4.46
CA ASN A 75 2.28 15.29 -4.26
C ASN A 75 3.03 15.65 -5.57
N LYS A 76 2.42 15.42 -6.75
CA LYS A 76 3.03 15.64 -8.07
C LYS A 76 4.30 14.81 -8.32
N ASP A 77 4.40 13.66 -7.68
CA ASP A 77 5.51 12.71 -7.81
C ASP A 77 5.06 11.53 -8.68
N GLY A 78 5.11 11.73 -10.01
CA GLY A 78 4.62 10.75 -10.98
C GLY A 78 5.44 9.46 -10.98
N ALA A 79 6.76 9.57 -10.89
CA ALA A 79 7.68 8.43 -10.85
C ALA A 79 7.40 7.52 -9.65
N ALA A 80 7.24 8.07 -8.44
CA ALA A 80 6.91 7.24 -7.28
C ALA A 80 5.48 6.70 -7.33
N ALA A 81 4.54 7.44 -7.93
CA ALA A 81 3.20 6.91 -8.18
C ALA A 81 3.24 5.71 -9.13
N LEU A 82 4.01 5.77 -10.22
CA LEU A 82 4.20 4.65 -11.14
C LEU A 82 4.77 3.43 -10.42
N ALA A 83 5.83 3.60 -9.62
CA ALA A 83 6.41 2.51 -8.85
C ALA A 83 5.40 1.86 -7.88
N ALA A 84 4.54 2.64 -7.23
CA ALA A 84 3.47 2.09 -6.39
C ALA A 84 2.42 1.33 -7.21
N ILE A 85 2.06 1.83 -8.39
CA ILE A 85 1.09 1.19 -9.28
C ILE A 85 1.66 -0.11 -9.87
N ASP A 86 2.94 -0.15 -10.23
CA ASP A 86 3.61 -1.38 -10.70
C ASP A 86 3.53 -2.47 -9.63
N ARG A 87 3.73 -2.12 -8.35
CA ARG A 87 3.52 -3.07 -7.24
C ARG A 87 2.07 -3.51 -7.09
N LEU A 88 1.09 -2.66 -7.43
CA LEU A 88 -0.33 -3.04 -7.37
C LEU A 88 -0.68 -4.04 -8.47
N ASP A 89 -0.10 -3.92 -9.66
CA ASP A 89 -0.33 -4.91 -10.73
C ASP A 89 0.14 -6.31 -10.32
N ASP A 90 1.21 -6.41 -9.53
CA ASP A 90 1.73 -7.70 -9.03
C ASP A 90 0.89 -8.28 -7.88
N LEU A 91 0.25 -7.43 -7.06
CA LEU A 91 -0.38 -7.83 -5.80
C LEU A 91 -1.92 -7.87 -5.85
N ASP A 92 -2.53 -7.02 -6.67
CA ASP A 92 -3.97 -6.82 -6.72
C ASP A 92 -4.60 -7.62 -7.86
N THR A 93 -5.02 -8.84 -7.56
CA THR A 93 -5.66 -9.72 -8.54
C THR A 93 -7.17 -9.44 -8.69
N ASN A 94 -7.70 -8.38 -8.07
CA ASN A 94 -9.13 -8.06 -8.14
C ASN A 94 -9.47 -7.38 -9.48
N PRO A 95 -10.32 -7.98 -10.34
CA PRO A 95 -10.71 -7.36 -11.61
C PRO A 95 -11.36 -5.98 -11.45
N ALA A 96 -12.07 -5.74 -10.33
CA ALA A 96 -12.69 -4.46 -10.05
C ALA A 96 -11.67 -3.32 -9.87
N SER A 97 -10.40 -3.65 -9.58
CA SER A 97 -9.32 -2.68 -9.42
C SER A 97 -8.68 -2.26 -10.75
N GLU A 98 -8.92 -3.00 -11.84
CA GLU A 98 -8.25 -2.75 -13.13
C GLU A 98 -8.53 -1.34 -13.65
N ALA A 99 -9.80 -0.94 -13.74
CA ALA A 99 -10.17 0.38 -14.25
C ALA A 99 -9.59 1.53 -13.38
N PRO A 100 -9.73 1.53 -12.04
CA PRO A 100 -9.05 2.50 -11.19
C PRO A 100 -7.52 2.56 -11.41
N LEU A 101 -6.84 1.42 -11.54
CA LEU A 101 -5.38 1.39 -11.75
C LEU A 101 -4.97 1.98 -13.10
N LEU A 102 -5.73 1.72 -14.17
CA LEU A 102 -5.51 2.35 -15.48
C LEU A 102 -5.61 3.88 -15.42
N LEU A 103 -6.59 4.40 -14.68
CA LEU A 103 -6.75 5.84 -14.48
C LEU A 103 -5.58 6.43 -13.69
N LEU A 104 -5.14 5.77 -12.61
CA LEU A 104 -3.99 6.22 -11.82
C LEU A 104 -2.71 6.24 -12.64
N ARG A 105 -2.47 5.19 -13.43
CA ARG A 105 -1.29 5.10 -14.29
C ARG A 105 -1.31 6.19 -15.36
N SER A 106 -2.45 6.45 -15.99
CA SER A 106 -2.60 7.57 -16.92
C SER A 106 -2.21 8.91 -16.28
N HIS A 107 -2.68 9.16 -15.06
CA HIS A 107 -2.35 10.38 -14.31
C HIS A 107 -0.86 10.50 -14.00
N ALA A 108 -0.23 9.40 -13.58
CA ALA A 108 1.18 9.36 -13.26
C ALA A 108 2.07 9.60 -14.50
N LEU A 109 1.78 8.91 -15.61
CA LEU A 109 2.45 9.11 -16.89
C LEU A 109 2.34 10.56 -17.39
N ARG A 110 1.19 11.21 -17.15
CA ARG A 110 1.00 12.62 -17.50
C ARG A 110 1.91 13.54 -16.69
N LEU A 111 2.12 13.26 -15.41
CA LEU A 111 3.05 14.03 -14.56
C LEU A 111 4.50 13.88 -15.03
N GLU A 112 4.87 12.71 -15.53
CA GLU A 112 6.19 12.43 -16.11
C GLU A 112 6.35 12.93 -17.56
N GLY A 113 5.36 13.64 -18.11
CA GLY A 113 5.40 14.16 -19.47
C GLY A 113 5.19 13.11 -20.57
N GLN A 114 4.91 11.86 -20.22
CA GLN A 114 4.68 10.74 -21.14
C GLN A 114 3.25 10.76 -21.70
N MET A 115 2.90 11.83 -22.40
CA MET A 115 1.52 12.13 -22.85
C MET A 115 0.92 11.05 -23.75
N ALA A 116 1.72 10.47 -24.66
CA ALA A 116 1.25 9.42 -25.55
C ALA A 116 0.82 8.17 -24.77
N ASP A 117 1.61 7.77 -23.77
CA ASP A 117 1.35 6.59 -22.96
C ASP A 117 0.20 6.86 -21.98
N ALA A 118 0.17 8.06 -21.39
CA ALA A 118 -0.93 8.52 -20.54
C ALA A 118 -2.27 8.45 -21.29
N ARG A 119 -2.29 8.85 -22.57
CA ARG A 119 -3.50 8.79 -23.41
C ARG A 119 -3.93 7.35 -23.65
N ARG A 120 -3.00 6.46 -24.02
CA ARG A 120 -3.33 5.04 -24.24
C ARG A 120 -3.94 4.39 -22.99
N ARG A 121 -3.37 4.64 -21.81
CA ARG A 121 -3.91 4.12 -20.54
C ARG A 121 -5.29 4.70 -20.19
N PHE A 122 -5.52 5.98 -20.50
CA PHE A 122 -6.83 6.59 -20.32
C PHE A 122 -7.89 6.00 -21.26
N ASP A 123 -7.54 5.75 -22.52
CA ASP A 123 -8.46 5.14 -23.48
C ASP A 123 -8.84 3.72 -23.02
N GLN A 124 -7.88 2.93 -22.51
CA GLN A 124 -8.13 1.63 -21.88
C GLN A 124 -9.07 1.75 -20.67
N PHE A 125 -8.87 2.73 -19.79
CA PHE A 125 -9.76 3.00 -18.66
C PHE A 125 -11.21 3.26 -19.11
N VAL A 126 -11.40 4.09 -20.15
CA VAL A 126 -12.74 4.39 -20.69
C VAL A 126 -13.44 3.11 -21.14
N VAL A 127 -12.72 2.25 -21.87
CA VAL A 127 -13.24 0.95 -22.32
C VAL A 127 -13.61 0.07 -21.12
N ALA A 128 -12.70 -0.11 -20.17
CA ALA A 128 -12.92 -0.95 -18.99
C ALA A 128 -14.15 -0.50 -18.17
N ARG A 129 -14.31 0.82 -17.96
CA ARG A 129 -15.46 1.39 -17.26
C ARG A 129 -16.78 1.18 -18.01
N SER A 130 -16.77 1.18 -19.35
CA SER A 130 -17.96 0.94 -20.18
C SER A 130 -18.41 -0.53 -20.19
N HIS A 131 -17.52 -1.47 -19.89
CA HIS A 131 -17.84 -2.90 -19.77
C HIS A 131 -18.30 -3.29 -18.37
N GLY A 132 -17.75 -2.71 -17.30
CA GLY A 132 -18.15 -2.99 -15.91
C GLY A 132 -19.50 -2.40 -15.46
N GLY A 133 -20.25 -1.73 -16.36
CA GLY A 133 -21.58 -1.19 -16.08
C GLY A 133 -22.72 -1.94 -16.77
N ARG A 134 -22.47 -3.13 -17.33
CA ARG A 134 -23.46 -3.98 -18.03
C ARG A 134 -23.65 -5.36 -17.38
N GLU A 135 -23.63 -5.41 -16.06
CA GLU A 135 -24.01 -6.57 -15.25
C GLU A 135 -25.02 -6.12 -14.18
#